data_AF-A0A537Z4L3-F1
#
_entry.id   AF-A0A537Z4L3-F1
#
_cell.length_a   1.000
_cell.length_b   1.000
_cell.length_c   1.000
_cell.angle_alpha   90.00
_cell.angle_beta   90.00
_cell.angle_gamma   90.00
#
_symmetry.space_group_name_H-M   'P 1'
#
loop_
_entity.id
_entity.type
_entity.pdbx_description
1 polymer ?
#
loop_
_entity_poly.entity_id
_entity_poly.type
_entity_poly.pdbx_seq_one_letter_code
_entity_poly.pdbx_strand_id
1 'polypeptide(L)'
;MADRKSTPAGLPDAVREAVERTLDATRESAQTTRSRAQEAVDELVKSAEAGAGAVRERVRGAIDERRPATSDDLRELRKELRAIGRRLDAIEERLPAARAGGGPRKRQPAKRRAS
;
A
#
# COMPACT_ATOMS: atom_id res chain seq x y z
N MET A 1 -21.78 43.30 80.32
CA MET A 1 -21.98 43.90 78.98
C MET A 1 -21.51 42.89 77.95
N ALA A 2 -22.30 42.65 76.90
CA ALA A 2 -22.06 41.59 75.93
C ALA A 2 -20.87 41.89 75.02
N ASP A 3 -19.95 40.93 74.89
CA ASP A 3 -18.87 40.91 73.91
C ASP A 3 -19.45 40.84 72.49
N ARG A 4 -19.38 41.96 71.76
CA ARG A 4 -19.66 41.98 70.31
C ARG A 4 -18.38 41.66 69.57
N LYS A 5 -18.23 40.39 69.15
CA LYS A 5 -17.23 39.95 68.18
C LYS A 5 -17.43 40.73 66.88
N SER A 6 -16.53 41.67 66.60
CA SER A 6 -16.48 42.39 65.34
C SER A 6 -15.95 41.44 64.26
N THR A 7 -16.79 41.02 63.32
CA THR A 7 -16.34 40.28 62.14
C THR A 7 -15.51 41.24 61.28
N PRO A 8 -14.25 40.90 60.92
CA PRO A 8 -13.40 41.81 60.16
C PRO A 8 -13.97 42.01 58.75
N ALA A 9 -14.16 43.28 58.37
CA ALA A 9 -14.84 43.68 57.14
C ALA A 9 -14.20 43.21 55.81
N GLY A 10 -12.99 42.63 55.83
CA GLY A 10 -12.26 42.19 54.62
C GLY A 10 -12.39 40.70 54.27
N LEU A 11 -13.06 39.90 55.11
CA LEU A 11 -13.22 38.47 54.88
C LEU A 11 -14.07 38.14 53.62
N PRO A 12 -15.18 38.85 53.33
CA PRO A 12 -15.97 38.61 52.13
C PRO A 12 -15.22 38.93 50.83
N ASP A 13 -14.40 39.98 50.82
CA ASP A 13 -13.63 40.40 49.65
C ASP A 13 -12.47 39.43 49.36
N ALA A 14 -11.79 38.95 50.41
CA ALA A 14 -10.76 37.91 50.27
C ALA A 14 -11.32 36.60 49.70
N VAL A 15 -12.54 36.22 50.09
CA VAL A 15 -13.23 35.04 49.54
C VAL A 15 -13.59 35.27 48.08
N ARG A 16 -14.10 36.46 47.73
CA ARG A 16 -14.40 36.82 46.33
C ARG A 16 -13.16 36.72 45.45
N GLU A 17 -12.04 37.32 45.88
CA GLU A 17 -10.78 37.28 45.14
C GLU A 17 -10.25 35.85 44.99
N ALA A 18 -10.34 35.03 46.04
CA ALA A 18 -9.93 33.62 45.99
C ALA A 18 -10.77 32.81 44.99
N VAL A 19 -12.09 33.07 44.93
CA VAL A 19 -12.99 32.42 43.97
C VAL A 19 -12.69 32.85 42.54
N GLU A 20 -12.51 34.16 42.30
CA GLU A 20 -12.16 34.70 40.98
C GLU A 20 -10.84 34.08 40.48
N ARG A 21 -9.80 34.04 41.32
CA ARG A 21 -8.52 33.39 41.01
C ARG A 21 -8.68 31.90 40.67
N THR A 22 -9.56 31.20 41.38
CA THR A 22 -9.82 29.76 41.14
C THR A 22 -10.57 29.54 39.84
N LEU A 23 -11.53 30.40 39.51
CA LEU A 23 -12.28 30.34 38.26
C LEU A 23 -11.37 30.62 37.06
N ASP A 24 -10.48 31.61 37.17
CA ASP A 24 -9.48 31.91 36.14
C ASP A 24 -8.54 30.73 35.92
N ALA A 25 -7.99 30.15 37.00
CA ALA A 25 -7.15 28.97 36.93
C ALA A 25 -7.88 27.75 36.32
N THR A 26 -9.16 27.57 36.65
CA THR A 26 -10.00 26.51 36.08
C THR A 26 -10.24 26.72 34.59
N ARG A 27 -10.52 27.96 34.19
CA ARG A 27 -10.74 28.34 32.79
C ARG A 27 -9.48 28.10 31.95
N GLU A 28 -8.32 28.52 32.45
CA GLU A 28 -7.03 28.30 31.79
C GLU A 28 -6.72 26.79 31.65
N SER A 29 -6.97 26.03 32.72
CA SER A 29 -6.79 24.57 32.72
C SER A 29 -7.71 23.88 31.70
N ALA A 30 -8.98 24.31 31.62
CA ALA A 30 -9.94 23.77 30.67
C ALA A 30 -9.57 24.12 29.22
N GLN A 31 -9.12 25.35 28.96
CA GLN A 31 -8.64 25.76 27.63
C GLN A 31 -7.44 24.94 27.19
N THR A 32 -6.44 24.78 28.08
CA THR A 32 -5.25 23.97 27.80
C THR A 32 -5.62 22.52 27.51
N THR A 33 -6.55 21.95 28.28
CA THR A 33 -7.01 20.57 28.09
C THR A 33 -7.74 20.41 26.75
N ARG A 34 -8.60 21.37 26.41
CA ARG A 34 -9.30 21.38 25.12
C ARG A 34 -8.32 21.45 23.95
N SER A 35 -7.33 22.33 23.98
CA SER A 35 -6.34 22.45 22.90
C SER A 35 -5.57 21.15 22.70
N ARG A 36 -5.10 20.52 23.78
CA ARG A 36 -4.40 19.22 23.70
C ARG A 36 -5.30 18.10 23.17
N ALA A 37 -6.56 18.08 23.58
CA ALA A 37 -7.52 17.10 23.07
C ALA A 37 -7.77 17.30 21.57
N GLN A 38 -7.86 18.55 21.10
CA GLN A 38 -8.00 18.87 19.68
C GLN A 38 -6.77 18.44 18.88
N GLU A 39 -5.56 18.76 19.36
CA GLU A 39 -4.31 18.32 18.73
C GLU A 39 -4.23 16.79 18.61
N ALA A 40 -4.58 16.06 19.67
CA ALA A 40 -4.59 14.60 19.64
C ALA A 40 -5.62 14.02 18.64
N VAL A 41 -6.78 14.66 18.50
CA VAL A 41 -7.79 14.27 17.50
C VAL A 41 -7.29 14.56 16.09
N ASP A 42 -6.68 15.72 15.85
CA ASP A 42 -6.14 16.10 14.55
C ASP A 42 -5.00 15.17 14.12
N GLU A 43 -4.10 14.80 15.03
CA GLU A 43 -3.05 13.80 14.77
C GLU A 43 -3.62 12.42 14.42
N LEU A 44 -4.67 11.99 15.15
CA LEU A 44 -5.35 10.73 14.86
C LEU A 44 -5.98 10.73 13.47
N VAL A 45 -6.68 11.81 13.11
CA VAL A 45 -7.30 11.96 11.78
C VAL A 45 -6.24 11.93 10.69
N LYS A 46 -5.15 12.70 10.84
CA LYS A 46 -4.05 12.72 9.87
C LYS A 46 -3.40 11.35 9.71
N SER A 47 -3.21 10.61 10.80
CA SER A 47 -2.68 9.24 10.79
C SER A 47 -3.64 8.28 10.08
N ALA A 48 -4.94 8.38 10.36
CA ALA A 48 -5.96 7.56 9.73
C ALA A 48 -6.06 7.83 8.21
N GLU A 49 -5.99 9.08 7.78
CA GLU A 49 -5.98 9.47 6.36
C GLU A 49 -4.74 8.92 5.63
N ALA A 50 -3.55 9.06 6.23
CA ALA A 50 -2.32 8.50 5.68
C ALA A 50 -2.39 6.97 5.56
N GLY A 51 -2.92 6.30 6.60
CA GLY A 51 -3.13 4.86 6.60
C GLY A 51 -4.12 4.40 5.53
N ALA A 52 -5.25 5.11 5.37
CA ALA A 52 -6.25 4.82 4.35
C ALA A 52 -5.70 4.97 2.93
N GLY A 53 -4.88 6.00 2.68
CA GLY A 53 -4.18 6.18 1.41
C GLY A 53 -3.27 5.00 1.07
N ALA A 54 -2.41 4.61 2.02
CA ALA A 54 -1.48 3.48 1.84
C ALA A 54 -2.20 2.15 1.63
N VAL A 55 -3.31 1.92 2.34
CA VAL A 55 -4.14 0.71 2.16
C VAL A 55 -4.79 0.71 0.78
N ARG A 56 -5.36 1.84 0.35
CA ARG A 56 -5.99 1.96 -0.98
C ARG A 56 -5.00 1.68 -2.10
N GLU A 57 -3.79 2.23 -2.01
CA GLU A 57 -2.73 2.00 -3.00
C GLU A 57 -2.30 0.53 -3.04
N ARG A 58 -2.08 -0.08 -1.86
CA ARG A 58 -1.74 -1.51 -1.75
C ARG A 58 -2.83 -2.42 -2.32
N VAL A 59 -4.09 -2.13 -2.01
CA VAL A 59 -5.24 -2.90 -2.53
C VAL A 59 -5.33 -2.74 -4.04
N ARG A 60 -5.14 -1.53 -4.57
CA ARG A 60 -5.15 -1.28 -6.02
C ARG A 60 -4.03 -2.05 -6.73
N GLY A 61 -2.80 -1.98 -6.23
CA GLY A 61 -1.67 -2.74 -6.79
C GLY A 61 -1.92 -4.25 -6.78
N ALA A 62 -2.42 -4.78 -5.65
CA ALA A 62 -2.75 -6.20 -5.54
C ALA A 62 -3.88 -6.66 -6.47
N ILE A 63 -4.85 -5.78 -6.76
CA ILE A 63 -5.93 -6.05 -7.72
C ILE A 63 -5.40 -6.00 -9.16
N ASP A 64 -4.54 -5.04 -9.50
CA ASP A 64 -3.97 -4.91 -10.83
C ASP A 64 -3.05 -6.09 -11.19
N GLU A 65 -2.28 -6.62 -10.22
CA GLU A 65 -1.48 -7.86 -10.42
C GLU A 65 -2.33 -9.12 -10.61
N ARG A 66 -3.52 -9.15 -10.02
CA ARG A 66 -4.44 -10.30 -10.08
C ARG A 66 -5.57 -10.12 -11.09
N ARG A 67 -5.53 -9.05 -11.89
CA ARG A 67 -6.57 -8.78 -12.87
C ARG A 67 -6.62 -9.93 -13.88
N PRO A 68 -7.79 -10.59 -14.05
CA PRO A 68 -7.95 -11.59 -15.09
C PRO A 68 -7.66 -10.97 -16.46
N ALA A 69 -6.95 -11.70 -17.33
CA ALA A 69 -6.72 -11.27 -18.71
C ALA A 69 -8.07 -10.98 -19.39
N THR A 70 -8.15 -9.82 -20.04
CA THR A 70 -9.37 -9.37 -20.72
C THR A 70 -9.50 -10.02 -22.09
N SER A 71 -10.69 -9.91 -22.70
CA SER A 71 -10.92 -10.41 -24.07
C SER A 71 -10.03 -9.75 -25.11
N ASP A 72 -9.61 -8.50 -24.86
CA ASP A 72 -8.74 -7.74 -25.76
C ASP A 72 -7.30 -8.23 -25.65
N ASP A 73 -6.81 -8.51 -24.44
CA ASP A 73 -5.49 -9.13 -24.21
C ASP A 73 -5.40 -10.50 -24.92
N LEU A 74 -6.46 -11.31 -24.81
CA LEU A 74 -6.55 -12.60 -25.49
C LEU A 74 -6.60 -12.45 -27.02
N ARG A 75 -7.24 -11.38 -27.53
CA ARG A 75 -7.30 -11.09 -28.97
C ARG A 75 -5.93 -10.66 -29.50
N GLU A 76 -5.20 -9.84 -28.75
CA GLU A 76 -3.84 -9.42 -29.07
C GLU A 76 -2.87 -10.60 -29.07
N LEU A 77 -2.87 -11.42 -28.01
CA LEU A 77 -2.07 -12.65 -27.93
C LEU A 77 -2.34 -13.60 -29.11
N ARG A 78 -3.62 -13.78 -29.51
CA ARG A 78 -3.96 -14.59 -30.69
C ARG A 78 -3.39 -14.02 -31.98
N LYS A 79 -3.36 -12.69 -32.13
CA LYS A 79 -2.79 -12.01 -33.30
C LYS A 79 -1.27 -12.22 -33.35
N GLU A 80 -0.60 -12.10 -32.21
CA GLU A 80 0.84 -12.35 -32.08
C GLU A 80 1.19 -13.81 -32.39
N LEU A 81 0.46 -14.76 -31.80
CA LEU A 81 0.65 -16.20 -32.07
C LEU A 81 0.48 -16.53 -33.56
N ARG A 82 -0.53 -15.95 -34.23
CA ARG A 82 -0.70 -16.11 -35.69
C ARG A 82 0.45 -15.50 -36.49
N ALA A 83 0.98 -14.37 -36.06
CA ALA A 83 2.13 -13.75 -36.71
C ALA A 83 3.39 -14.60 -36.55
N ILE A 84 3.61 -15.18 -35.37
CA ILE A 84 4.71 -16.12 -35.12
C ILE A 84 4.54 -17.37 -35.98
N GLY A 85 3.34 -17.97 -36.03
CA GLY A 85 3.07 -19.13 -36.88
C GLY A 85 3.44 -18.88 -38.35
N ARG A 86 2.96 -17.79 -38.95
CA ARG A 86 3.32 -17.44 -40.34
C ARG A 86 4.83 -17.24 -40.55
N ARG A 87 5.54 -16.73 -39.55
CA ARG A 87 7.00 -16.56 -39.63
C ARG A 87 7.70 -17.92 -39.57
N LEU A 88 7.22 -18.84 -38.75
CA LEU A 88 7.72 -20.20 -38.70
C LEU A 88 7.48 -20.93 -40.02
N ASP A 89 6.26 -20.87 -40.57
CA ASP A 89 5.94 -21.48 -41.87
C ASP A 89 6.88 -20.98 -42.97
N ALA A 90 7.10 -19.66 -43.06
CA ALA A 90 8.01 -19.07 -44.03
C ALA A 90 9.48 -19.45 -43.81
N ILE A 91 9.89 -19.74 -42.56
CA ILE A 91 11.23 -20.25 -42.26
C ILE A 91 11.33 -21.72 -42.68
N GLU A 92 10.31 -22.53 -42.39
CA GLU A 92 10.25 -23.95 -42.75
C GLU A 92 10.27 -24.14 -44.28
N GLU A 93 9.53 -23.31 -45.03
CA GLU A 93 9.56 -23.32 -46.50
C GLU A 93 10.94 -22.96 -47.07
N ARG A 94 11.70 -22.10 -46.36
CA ARG A 94 13.04 -21.65 -46.77
C ARG A 94 14.15 -22.59 -46.30
N LEU A 95 13.85 -23.53 -45.42
CA LEU A 95 14.79 -24.56 -45.02
C LEU A 95 14.83 -25.66 -46.10
N PRO A 96 15.99 -25.93 -46.74
CA PRO A 96 16.08 -27.05 -47.65
C PRO A 96 15.77 -28.34 -46.87
N ALA A 97 15.05 -29.29 -47.49
CA ALA A 97 14.64 -30.59 -46.95
C ALA A 97 15.80 -31.55 -46.57
N ALA A 98 16.98 -31.01 -46.27
CA ALA A 98 18.24 -31.70 -46.04
C ALA A 98 18.31 -32.46 -44.70
N ARG A 99 17.22 -32.63 -43.96
CA ARG A 99 17.18 -33.46 -42.75
C ARG A 99 16.02 -34.45 -42.65
N ALA A 100 15.18 -34.58 -43.68
CA ALA A 100 14.17 -35.66 -43.74
C ALA A 100 14.73 -37.00 -44.26
N GLY A 101 16.00 -37.03 -44.71
CA GLY A 101 16.64 -38.21 -45.31
C GLY A 101 17.75 -38.87 -44.48
N GLY A 102 17.72 -38.74 -43.15
CA GLY A 102 18.71 -39.34 -42.25
C GLY A 102 18.55 -40.85 -42.05
N GLY A 103 18.46 -41.63 -43.14
CA GLY A 103 18.49 -43.09 -43.07
C GLY A 103 19.85 -43.60 -42.56
N PRO A 104 19.90 -44.71 -41.82
CA PRO A 104 21.10 -45.13 -41.12
C PRO A 104 22.20 -45.48 -42.13
N ARG A 105 23.31 -44.71 -42.10
CA ARG A 105 24.54 -45.05 -42.83
C ARG A 105 24.98 -46.45 -42.40
N LYS A 106 24.82 -47.44 -43.29
CA LYS A 106 25.40 -48.78 -43.18
C LYS A 106 26.90 -48.65 -42.91
N ARG A 107 27.30 -48.89 -41.66
CA ARG A 107 28.71 -49.06 -41.29
C ARG A 107 29.19 -50.36 -41.94
N GLN A 108 30.10 -50.25 -42.91
CA GLN A 108 30.80 -51.42 -43.44
C GLN A 108 31.68 -52.05 -42.35
N PRO A 109 31.75 -53.38 -42.25
CA PRO A 109 32.60 -54.04 -41.26
C PRO A 109 34.06 -53.94 -41.70
N ALA A 110 34.91 -53.41 -40.82
CA ALA A 110 36.35 -53.40 -40.99
C ALA A 110 36.86 -54.85 -41.06
N LYS A 111 37.51 -55.22 -42.17
CA LYS A 111 38.24 -56.47 -42.32
C LYS A 111 39.31 -56.54 -41.22
N ARG A 112 39.10 -57.42 -40.23
CA ARG A 112 40.18 -57.91 -39.36
C ARG A 112 41.18 -58.64 -40.25
N ARG A 113 42.36 -58.05 -40.46
CA ARG A 113 43.53 -58.79 -40.92
C ARG A 113 44.07 -59.56 -39.72
N ALA A 114 43.99 -60.87 -39.81
CA ALA A 114 44.80 -61.80 -39.03
C ALA A 114 46.14 -62.02 -39.75
N SER A 115 47.12 -62.49 -38.97
CA SER A 115 48.52 -62.87 -39.26
C SER A 115 49.53 -61.88 -38.73
#